data_AF-A0A268FIP1-F1
#
_entry.id   AF-A0A268FIP1-F1
#
_cell.length_a   1.000
_cell.length_b   1.000
_cell.length_c   1.000
_cell.angle_alpha   90.00
_cell.angle_beta   90.00
_cell.angle_gamma   90.00
#
_symmetry.space_group_name_H-M   'P 1'
#
loop_
_entity.id
_entity.type
_entity.pdbx_description
1 polymer ?
#
loop_
_entity_poly.entity_id
_entity_poly.type
_entity_poly.pdbx_seq_one_letter_code
_entity_poly.pdbx_strand_id
1 'polypeptide(L)' 'MPTNKGNKHPKLENYLIYGMIFGLLAGSLLGTFAMISGHVFIAIGSYGAGAALGMLVGTLLYTIKKGRS' A
#
# COMPACT_ATOMS: atom_id res chain seq x y z
N MET A 1 -12.97 -21.85 -27.29
CA MET A 1 -12.33 -21.04 -26.22
C MET A 1 -13.33 -20.01 -25.73
N PRO A 2 -13.95 -20.18 -24.55
CA PRO A 2 -14.83 -19.15 -24.01
C PRO A 2 -13.98 -17.98 -23.54
N THR A 3 -14.27 -16.80 -24.08
CA THR A 3 -13.69 -15.52 -23.68
C THR A 3 -14.21 -15.17 -22.30
N ASN A 4 -13.37 -15.37 -21.27
CA ASN A 4 -13.66 -14.99 -19.90
C ASN A 4 -13.66 -13.45 -19.80
N LYS A 5 -14.77 -12.83 -20.18
CA LYS A 5 -15.12 -11.45 -19.81
C LYS A 5 -15.46 -11.44 -18.33
N GLY A 6 -14.45 -11.62 -17.48
CA GLY A 6 -14.58 -11.43 -16.05
C GLY A 6 -14.84 -9.95 -15.79
N ASN A 7 -16.04 -9.64 -15.33
CA ASN A 7 -16.48 -8.31 -14.90
C ASN A 7 -15.48 -7.73 -13.88
N LYS A 8 -14.49 -6.96 -14.34
CA LYS A 8 -13.50 -6.28 -13.48
C LYS A 8 -14.11 -5.01 -12.90
N HIS A 9 -15.12 -5.16 -12.03
CA HIS A 9 -15.37 -4.10 -11.06
C HIS A 9 -14.09 -3.90 -10.26
N PRO A 10 -13.55 -2.67 -10.14
CA PRO A 10 -12.37 -2.41 -9.32
C PRO A 10 -12.73 -2.70 -7.87
N LYS A 11 -12.48 -3.95 -7.44
CA LYS A 11 -12.68 -4.35 -6.06
C LYS A 11 -11.74 -3.53 -5.17
N LEU A 12 -12.28 -2.99 -4.09
CA LEU A 12 -11.56 -2.28 -3.02
C LEU A 12 -10.26 -3.00 -2.66
N GLU A 13 -10.33 -4.32 -2.61
CA GLU A 13 -9.23 -5.24 -2.34
C GLU A 13 -8.00 -5.00 -3.23
N ASN A 14 -8.17 -4.81 -4.54
CA ASN A 14 -7.04 -4.57 -5.43
C ASN A 14 -6.33 -3.24 -5.07
N TYR A 15 -7.10 -2.18 -4.83
CA TYR A 15 -6.54 -0.87 -4.46
C TYR A 15 -5.87 -0.91 -3.09
N LEU A 16 -6.43 -1.64 -2.15
CA LEU A 16 -5.85 -1.86 -0.83
C LEU A 16 -4.53 -2.64 -0.93
N ILE A 17 -4.49 -3.69 -1.75
CA ILE A 17 -3.28 -4.49 -2.00
C ILE A 17 -2.18 -3.63 -2.65
N TYR A 18 -2.51 -2.82 -3.66
CA TYR A 18 -1.54 -1.90 -4.27
C TYR A 18 -1.03 -0.87 -3.26
N GLY A 19 -1.92 -0.30 -2.44
CA GLY A 19 -1.55 0.63 -1.37
C GLY A 19 -0.62 0.00 -0.34
N MET A 20 -0.92 -1.21 0.11
CA MET A 20 -0.08 -1.97 1.06
C MET A 20 1.28 -2.31 0.46
N ILE A 21 1.35 -2.82 -0.76
CA ILE A 21 2.63 -3.16 -1.41
C ILE A 21 3.49 -1.91 -1.55
N PHE A 22 2.90 -0.79 -2.00
CA PHE A 22 3.60 0.47 -2.14
C PHE A 22 4.08 1.03 -0.79
N GLY A 23 3.21 1.00 0.23
CA GLY A 23 3.53 1.47 1.57
C GLY A 23 4.59 0.63 2.27
N LEU A 24 4.56 -0.69 2.11
CA LEU A 24 5.59 -1.60 2.62
C LEU A 24 6.92 -1.41 1.89
N LEU A 25 6.91 -1.20 0.57
CA LEU A 25 8.12 -0.91 -0.20
C LEU A 25 8.77 0.40 0.28
N ALA A 26 7.97 1.47 0.42
CA ALA A 26 8.44 2.75 0.91
C ALA A 26 8.93 2.68 2.37
N GLY A 27 8.17 2.02 3.24
CA GLY A 27 8.52 1.82 4.65
C GLY A 27 9.78 0.95 4.83
N SER A 28 10.00 -0.01 3.93
CA SER A 28 11.21 -0.85 3.88
C SER A 28 12.45 -0.07 3.47
N LEU A 29 12.33 0.78 2.45
CA LEU A 29 13.42 1.68 2.03
C LEU A 29 13.80 2.63 3.18
N LEU A 30 12.81 3.32 3.77
CA LEU A 30 13.01 4.17 4.94
C LEU A 30 13.61 3.41 6.13
N GLY A 31 13.16 2.18 6.36
CA GLY A 31 13.68 1.32 7.43
C GLY A 31 15.14 0.93 7.22
N THR A 32 15.53 0.67 5.96
CA THR A 32 16.91 0.37 5.59
C THR A 32 17.81 1.58 5.85
N PHE A 33 17.37 2.80 5.48
CA PHE A 33 18.11 4.04 5.79
C PHE A 33 18.19 4.31 7.30
N ALA A 34 17.11 4.05 8.05
CA ALA A 34 17.10 4.21 9.50
C ALA A 34 18.04 3.21 10.20
N MET A 35 18.14 1.99 9.69
CA MET A 35 19.06 0.96 10.19
C MET A 35 20.52 1.35 9.94
N ILE A 36 20.83 1.89 8.76
CA ILE A 36 22.17 2.43 8.42
C ILE A 36 22.53 3.59 9.34
N SER A 37 21.57 4.43 9.72
CA SER A 37 21.76 5.54 10.66
C SER A 37 21.89 5.11 12.14
N GLY A 38 21.87 3.80 12.43
CA GLY A 38 21.94 3.26 13.79
C GLY A 38 20.65 3.36 14.60
N HIS A 39 19.56 3.85 14.00
CA HIS A 39 18.27 4.04 14.66
C HIS A 39 17.34 2.85 14.41
N VAL A 40 17.66 1.70 15.04
CA VAL A 40 16.90 0.45 14.90
C VAL A 40 15.42 0.61 15.29
N PHE A 41 15.13 1.46 16.27
CA PHE A 41 13.76 1.74 16.71
C PHE A 41 12.93 2.43 15.62
N ILE A 42 13.55 3.35 14.88
CA ILE A 42 12.92 4.04 13.75
C ILE A 42 12.73 3.08 12.58
N ALA A 43 13.66 2.14 12.38
CA ALA A 43 13.53 1.12 11.35
C ALA A 43 12.32 0.20 11.59
N ILE A 44 12.13 -0.31 12.81
CA ILE A 44 10.95 -1.15 13.13
C ILE A 44 9.66 -0.33 13.00
N GLY A 45 9.69 0.92 13.50
CA GLY A 45 8.57 1.85 13.38
C GLY A 45 8.20 2.18 11.93
N SER A 46 9.17 2.24 11.01
CA SER A 46 8.93 2.58 9.61
C SER A 46 8.22 1.48 8.83
N TYR A 47 8.43 0.20 9.17
CA TYR A 47 7.64 -0.89 8.57
C TYR A 47 6.17 -0.82 8.98
N GLY A 48 5.91 -0.58 10.28
CA GLY A 48 4.55 -0.42 10.80
C GLY A 48 3.86 0.83 10.24
N ALA A 49 4.57 1.96 10.24
CA ALA A 49 4.07 3.21 9.67
C ALA A 49 3.86 3.09 8.15
N GLY A 50 4.75 2.41 7.43
CA GLY A 50 4.65 2.16 5.99
C GLY A 50 3.43 1.31 5.64
N ALA A 51 3.16 0.26 6.42
CA ALA A 51 1.96 -0.57 6.23
C ALA A 51 0.67 0.23 6.49
N ALA A 52 0.62 1.00 7.59
CA ALA A 52 -0.53 1.82 7.94
C ALA A 52 -0.79 2.93 6.90
N LEU A 53 0.26 3.65 6.49
CA LEU A 53 0.19 4.66 5.43
C LEU A 53 -0.19 4.05 4.08
N GLY A 54 0.34 2.87 3.75
CA GLY A 54 -0.03 2.13 2.54
C GLY A 54 -1.51 1.78 2.48
N MET A 55 -2.07 1.29 3.58
CA MET A 55 -3.52 1.04 3.69
C MET A 55 -4.33 2.33 3.57
N LEU A 56 -3.88 3.41 4.21
CA LEU A 56 -4.55 4.71 4.18
C LEU A 56 -4.59 5.27 2.76
N VAL A 57 -3.46 5.24 2.05
CA VAL A 57 -3.35 5.65 0.63
C VAL A 57 -4.19 4.76 -0.28
N GLY A 58 -4.16 3.43 -0.09
CA GLY A 58 -4.97 2.49 -0.86
C GLY A 58 -6.47 2.73 -0.69
N THR A 59 -6.91 3.01 0.55
CA THR A 59 -8.30 3.36 0.87
C THR A 59 -8.67 4.72 0.29
N LEU A 60 -7.78 5.72 0.36
CA LEU A 60 -8.02 7.06 -0.19
C LEU A 60 -8.19 7.01 -1.71
N LEU A 61 -7.32 6.28 -2.42
CA LEU A 61 -7.42 6.06 -3.87
C LEU A 61 -8.73 5.36 -4.24
N TYR A 62 -9.18 4.40 -3.44
CA TYR A 62 -10.47 3.77 -3.65
C TYR A 62 -11.64 4.75 -3.47
N THR A 63 -11.65 5.54 -2.39
CA THR A 63 -12.71 6.52 -2.12
C THR A 63 -12.80 7.55 -3.23
N ILE A 64 -11.67 8.05 -3.73
CA ILE A 64 -11.62 8.98 -4.87
C ILE A 64 -12.17 8.32 -6.14
N LYS A 65 -11.82 7.06 -6.41
CA LYS A 65 -12.32 6.33 -7.58
C LYS A 65 -13.81 6.03 -7.48
N LYS A 66 -14.30 5.72 -6.28
CA LYS A 66 -15.72 5.46 -6.02
C LYS A 66 -16.55 6.74 -6.14
N GLY A 67 -16.05 7.88 -5.67
CA GLY A 67 -16.73 9.18 -5.79
C GLY A 67 -16.74 9.77 -7.21
N ARG A 68 -15.95 9.21 -8.14
CA ARG A 68 -15.93 9.57 -9.57
C ARG A 68 -16.80 8.65 -10.45
N SER A 69 -17.39 7.59 -9.89
CA SER A 69 -18.23 6.64 -10.61
C SER A 69 -19.71 6.89 -10.34
#